data_AF-A0A431L0A4-F1
#
_entry.id   AF-A0A431L0A4-F1
#
_cell.length_a   1.000
_cell.length_b   1.000
_cell.length_c   1.000
_cell.angle_alpha   90.00
_cell.angle_beta   90.00
_cell.angle_gamma   90.00
#
_symmetry.space_group_name_H-M   'P 1'
#
loop_
_entity.id
_entity.type
_entity.pdbx_description
1 polymer ?
#
loop_
_entity_poly.entity_id
_entity_poly.type
_entity_poly.pdbx_seq_one_letter_code
_entity_poly.pdbx_strand_id
1 'polypeptide(L)'
;MLLFTAPRDALLAPLQSVSGIVEKRHTLPILSNVLIEKKGESLTLLATDIEIQIRNSTTAADGADDVAITVGARKLQDILRALPDTADVSLTLDDKRITLKAGKSRFQLQTLPAADYPRLAPPEGEGIHFTTTQRAFKKQLALVQYAMAQQDIRYYLNGLLLVVAGDTLRMVATDGHRLAYAASPLVGDYARTDVILPRKTVVELARQLADSDDALEVTIVGNQIVFRFGHIELISKLIDGKFPDYERVIPQGHPKLVKASR
;
A
#
# COMPACT_ATOMS: atom_id res chain seq x y z
N MET A 1 -5.38 27.68 12.47
CA MET A 1 -4.78 27.57 11.13
C MET A 1 -5.63 26.65 10.25
N LEU A 2 -6.10 27.13 9.10
CA LEU A 2 -6.86 26.32 8.14
C LEU A 2 -5.90 25.41 7.36
N LEU A 3 -6.26 24.15 7.18
CA LEU A 3 -5.43 23.15 6.49
C LEU A 3 -6.02 22.71 5.14
N PHE A 4 -7.35 22.70 5.05
CA PHE A 4 -8.09 22.05 3.98
C PHE A 4 -9.54 22.53 3.99
N THR A 5 -10.07 22.91 2.84
CA THR A 5 -11.51 23.06 2.60
C THR A 5 -11.83 22.45 1.25
N ALA A 6 -12.57 21.34 1.24
CA ALA A 6 -12.95 20.70 -0.01
C ALA A 6 -14.17 19.80 0.21
N PRO A 7 -14.74 19.24 -0.87
CA PRO A 7 -15.71 18.17 -0.76
C PRO A 7 -15.16 17.04 0.10
N ARG A 8 -16.02 16.45 0.94
CA ARG A 8 -15.69 15.34 1.85
C ARG A 8 -14.83 14.25 1.20
N ASP A 9 -15.15 13.89 -0.05
CA ASP A 9 -14.49 12.79 -0.76
C ASP A 9 -13.05 13.10 -1.15
N ALA A 10 -12.68 14.37 -1.30
CA ALA A 10 -11.30 14.78 -1.53
C ALA A 10 -10.39 14.45 -0.33
N LEU A 11 -10.96 14.32 0.88
CA LEU A 11 -10.25 13.85 2.08
C LEU A 11 -10.49 12.36 2.35
N LEU A 12 -11.73 11.90 2.20
CA LEU A 12 -12.12 10.53 2.55
C LEU A 12 -11.45 9.50 1.66
N ALA A 13 -11.38 9.70 0.34
CA ALA A 13 -10.79 8.71 -0.56
C ALA A 13 -9.28 8.51 -0.31
N PRO A 14 -8.45 9.57 -0.23
CA PRO A 14 -7.05 9.42 0.15
C PRO A 14 -6.87 8.82 1.55
N LEU A 15 -7.68 9.21 2.54
CA LEU A 15 -7.64 8.62 3.88
C LEU A 15 -7.93 7.11 3.86
N GLN A 16 -8.94 6.67 3.10
CA GLN A 16 -9.28 5.25 2.95
C GLN A 16 -8.16 4.47 2.26
N SER A 17 -7.43 5.09 1.33
CA SER A 17 -6.31 4.44 0.65
C SER A 17 -5.17 4.12 1.62
N VAL A 18 -4.80 5.06 2.51
CA VAL A 18 -3.68 4.85 3.44
C VAL A 18 -4.08 4.06 4.69
N SER A 19 -5.34 4.09 5.10
CA SER A 19 -5.78 3.48 6.37
C SER A 19 -5.81 1.94 6.38
N GLY A 20 -5.60 1.27 5.23
CA GLY A 20 -5.65 -0.20 5.13
C GLY A 20 -4.60 -0.92 6.01
N ILE A 21 -3.46 -0.27 6.24
CA ILE A 21 -2.36 -0.79 7.05
C ILE A 21 -2.43 -0.37 8.53
N VAL A 22 -3.43 0.44 8.91
CA VAL A 22 -3.59 0.90 10.29
C VAL A 22 -4.29 -0.19 11.10
N GLU A 23 -3.51 -0.93 11.89
CA GLU A 23 -4.06 -1.95 12.78
C GLU A 23 -4.82 -1.39 14.00
N LYS A 24 -5.67 -2.23 14.59
CA LYS A 24 -6.51 -1.87 15.75
C LYS A 24 -5.72 -1.83 17.06
N ARG A 25 -4.62 -2.57 17.16
CA ARG A 25 -3.81 -2.69 18.38
C ARG A 25 -2.33 -2.61 18.00
N HIS A 26 -1.73 -1.48 18.32
CA HIS A 26 -0.29 -1.26 18.15
C HIS A 26 0.37 -1.17 19.52
N THR A 27 1.60 -1.66 19.61
CA THR A 27 2.49 -1.37 20.74
C THR A 27 2.80 0.13 20.83
N LEU A 28 2.84 0.82 19.68
CA LEU A 28 3.03 2.26 19.56
C LEU A 28 1.69 2.95 19.19
N PRO A 29 1.04 3.70 20.12
CA PRO A 29 -0.25 4.32 19.86
C PRO A 29 -0.29 5.25 18.65
N ILE A 30 0.83 5.92 18.34
CA ILE A 30 0.92 6.85 17.21
C ILE A 30 0.72 6.17 15.85
N LEU A 31 0.97 4.87 15.73
CA LEU A 31 0.72 4.08 14.50
C LEU A 31 -0.79 3.86 14.23
N SER A 32 -1.65 4.14 15.21
CA SER A 32 -3.11 4.20 14.99
C SER A 32 -3.57 5.53 14.36
N ASN A 33 -2.66 6.49 14.26
CA ASN A 33 -2.89 7.76 13.58
C ASN A 33 -2.48 7.69 12.12
N VAL A 34 -3.10 8.56 11.32
CA VAL A 34 -2.60 8.97 10.01
C VAL A 34 -1.81 10.27 10.20
N LEU A 35 -0.68 10.39 9.53
CA LEU A 35 0.05 11.64 9.37
C LEU A 35 -0.61 12.46 8.25
N ILE A 36 -0.88 13.73 8.52
CA ILE A 36 -1.40 14.71 7.57
C ILE A 36 -0.36 15.81 7.43
N GLU A 37 0.12 16.00 6.21
CA GLU A 37 1.09 17.04 5.86
C GLU A 37 0.48 17.97 4.81
N LYS A 38 0.38 19.25 5.14
CA LYS A 38 0.10 20.30 4.18
C LYS A 38 1.43 20.93 3.77
N LYS A 39 1.69 20.98 2.48
CA LYS A 39 2.79 21.74 1.89
C LYS A 39 2.31 22.49 0.65
N GLY A 40 2.29 23.82 0.70
CA GLY A 40 1.61 24.63 -0.32
C GLY A 40 0.15 24.19 -0.51
N GLU A 41 -0.22 23.84 -1.74
CA GLU A 41 -1.55 23.33 -2.14
C GLU A 41 -1.70 21.79 -2.01
N SER A 42 -0.62 21.09 -1.67
CA SER A 42 -0.62 19.63 -1.54
C SER A 42 -0.97 19.22 -0.11
N LEU A 43 -1.98 18.36 0.02
CA LEU A 43 -2.27 17.62 1.23
C LEU A 43 -1.82 16.17 1.05
N THR A 44 -0.91 15.72 1.89
CA THR A 44 -0.40 14.34 1.89
C THR A 44 -0.87 13.62 3.14
N LEU A 45 -1.49 12.47 2.93
CA LEU A 45 -1.82 11.53 3.99
C LEU A 45 -0.83 10.38 3.95
N LEU A 46 -0.35 9.97 5.12
CA LEU A 46 0.61 8.88 5.25
C LEU A 46 0.22 8.01 6.45
N ALA A 47 0.18 6.70 6.22
CA ALA A 47 0.09 5.71 7.28
C ALA A 47 1.30 4.78 7.22
N THR A 48 1.69 4.20 8.34
CA THR A 48 2.72 3.16 8.41
C THR A 48 2.48 2.21 9.59
N ASP A 49 3.00 0.99 9.48
CA ASP A 49 3.21 0.07 10.60
C ASP A 49 4.69 -0.27 10.82
N ILE A 50 5.62 0.55 10.28
CA ILE A 50 7.10 0.39 10.30
C ILE A 50 7.62 -0.69 9.33
N GLU A 51 6.76 -1.56 8.80
CA GLU A 51 7.12 -2.53 7.74
C GLU A 51 6.65 -2.06 6.37
N ILE A 52 5.44 -1.50 6.32
CA ILE A 52 4.82 -0.89 5.15
C ILE A 52 4.47 0.57 5.44
N GLN A 53 4.58 1.41 4.42
CA GLN A 53 4.13 2.79 4.43
C GLN A 53 3.34 3.06 3.16
N ILE A 54 2.18 3.69 3.29
CA ILE A 54 1.38 4.16 2.15
C ILE A 54 1.24 5.66 2.29
N ARG A 55 1.57 6.36 1.20
CA ARG A 55 1.37 7.79 1.03
C ARG A 55 0.35 8.02 -0.08
N ASN A 56 -0.57 8.96 0.12
CA ASN A 56 -1.45 9.47 -0.91
C ASN A 56 -1.54 10.99 -0.83
N SER A 57 -1.34 11.67 -1.96
CA SER A 57 -1.35 13.13 -2.04
C SER A 57 -2.52 13.64 -2.88
N THR A 58 -3.13 14.75 -2.47
CA THR A 58 -4.20 15.42 -3.20
C THR A 58 -3.96 16.94 -3.26
N THR A 59 -4.34 17.56 -4.37
CA THR A 59 -4.26 19.02 -4.58
C THR A 59 -5.58 19.65 -4.14
N ALA A 60 -5.72 19.82 -2.83
CA ALA A 60 -6.92 20.39 -2.22
C ALA A 60 -6.62 21.07 -0.87
N ALA A 61 -5.35 21.37 -0.60
CA ALA A 61 -4.99 22.07 0.63
C ALA A 61 -5.24 23.57 0.48
N ASP A 62 -5.79 24.17 1.54
CA ASP A 62 -6.01 25.61 1.65
C ASP A 62 -5.14 26.20 2.73
N GLY A 63 -4.77 27.48 2.58
CA GLY A 63 -3.99 28.25 3.55
C GLY A 63 -2.53 28.44 3.14
N ALA A 64 -1.86 29.44 3.71
CA ALA A 64 -0.50 29.81 3.31
C ALA A 64 0.59 28.94 3.96
N ASP A 65 0.37 28.47 5.19
CA ASP A 65 1.45 27.87 6.00
C ASP A 65 1.58 26.36 5.80
N ASP A 66 2.81 25.87 5.84
CA ASP A 66 3.13 24.44 5.86
C ASP A 66 2.94 23.87 7.28
N VAL A 67 2.39 22.66 7.38
CA VAL A 67 2.25 21.97 8.67
C VAL A 67 2.19 20.47 8.54
N ALA A 68 2.60 19.78 9.59
CA ALA A 68 2.41 18.35 9.74
C ALA A 68 1.84 18.01 11.13
N ILE A 69 0.82 17.15 11.16
CA ILE A 69 0.17 16.66 12.38
C ILE A 69 -0.23 15.20 12.21
N THR A 70 -0.53 14.51 13.31
CA THR A 70 -1.10 13.16 13.25
C THR A 70 -2.47 13.14 13.92
N VAL A 71 -3.39 12.32 13.41
CA VAL A 71 -4.75 12.20 13.96
C VAL A 71 -5.24 10.76 13.85
N GLY A 72 -6.07 10.30 14.80
CA GLY A 72 -6.59 8.94 14.81
C GLY A 72 -7.31 8.59 13.50
N ALA A 73 -6.71 7.69 12.70
CA ALA A 73 -7.12 7.44 11.31
C ALA A 73 -8.57 6.94 11.24
N ARG A 74 -8.88 5.93 12.05
CA ARG A 74 -10.23 5.33 12.10
C ARG A 74 -11.29 6.31 12.57
N LYS A 75 -10.99 7.13 13.59
CA LYS A 75 -11.94 8.14 14.08
C LYS A 75 -12.25 9.17 13.00
N LEU A 76 -11.22 9.68 12.32
CA LEU A 76 -11.39 10.62 11.21
C LEU A 76 -12.20 9.99 10.07
N GLN A 77 -11.89 8.74 9.71
CA GLN A 77 -12.57 7.99 8.66
C GLN A 77 -14.05 7.74 9.00
N ASP A 78 -14.36 7.34 10.23
CA ASP A 78 -15.72 7.09 10.69
C ASP A 78 -16.53 8.39 10.72
N ILE A 79 -15.93 9.51 11.15
CA ILE A 79 -16.56 10.85 11.09
C ILE A 79 -16.89 11.21 9.65
N LEU A 80 -15.91 11.11 8.73
CA LEU A 80 -16.11 11.46 7.33
C LEU A 80 -17.21 10.59 6.70
N ARG A 81 -17.23 9.27 6.94
CA ARG A 81 -18.28 8.38 6.43
C ARG A 81 -19.69 8.69 6.95
N ALA A 82 -19.79 9.28 8.14
CA ALA A 82 -21.08 9.67 8.72
C ALA A 82 -21.63 10.98 8.14
N LEU A 83 -20.82 11.74 7.39
CA LEU A 83 -21.26 12.98 6.75
C LEU A 83 -21.92 12.70 5.40
N PRO A 84 -22.87 13.55 4.94
CA PRO A 84 -23.44 13.47 3.60
C PRO A 84 -22.36 13.52 2.51
N ASP A 85 -22.57 12.82 1.40
CA ASP A 85 -21.63 12.79 0.27
C ASP A 85 -21.40 14.17 -0.35
N THR A 86 -22.41 15.04 -0.29
CA THR A 86 -22.36 16.42 -0.80
C THR A 86 -21.78 17.43 0.19
N ALA A 87 -21.26 16.98 1.34
CA ALA A 87 -20.77 17.88 2.37
C ALA A 87 -19.39 18.44 2.00
N ASP A 88 -19.23 19.76 2.11
CA ASP A 88 -17.91 20.38 2.21
C ASP A 88 -17.39 20.26 3.64
N VAL A 89 -16.12 19.91 3.75
CA VAL A 89 -15.44 19.75 5.03
C VAL A 89 -14.29 20.73 5.15
N SER A 90 -14.15 21.35 6.32
CA SER A 90 -12.99 22.18 6.66
C SER A 90 -12.20 21.55 7.80
N LEU A 91 -10.88 21.51 7.69
CA LEU A 91 -9.96 21.12 8.75
C LEU A 91 -9.21 22.34 9.27
N THR A 92 -9.35 22.62 10.56
CA THR A 92 -8.62 23.72 11.22
C THR A 92 -7.83 23.18 12.40
N LEU A 93 -6.53 23.43 12.40
CA LEU A 93 -5.65 23.16 13.53
C LEU A 93 -5.67 24.33 14.52
N ASP A 94 -5.83 24.02 15.79
CA ASP A 94 -5.71 24.94 16.92
C ASP A 94 -4.91 24.24 18.03
N ASP A 95 -3.66 24.69 18.22
CA ASP A 95 -2.66 24.05 19.09
C ASP A 95 -2.57 22.53 18.84
N LYS A 96 -2.98 21.69 19.80
CA LYS A 96 -2.91 20.22 19.73
C LYS A 96 -4.23 19.56 19.31
N ARG A 97 -5.14 20.32 18.69
CA ARG A 97 -6.46 19.83 18.29
C ARG A 97 -6.77 20.19 16.86
N ILE A 98 -7.21 19.21 16.09
CA ILE A 98 -7.82 19.44 14.79
C ILE A 98 -9.34 19.48 14.93
N THR A 99 -9.94 20.53 14.41
CA THR A 99 -11.38 20.68 14.28
C THR A 99 -11.80 20.35 12.85
N LEU A 100 -12.65 19.34 12.68
CA LEU A 100 -13.37 19.07 11.44
C LEU A 100 -14.75 19.72 11.53
N LYS A 101 -15.10 20.57 10.57
CA LYS A 101 -16.46 21.11 10.43
C LYS A 101 -17.08 20.72 9.10
N ALA A 102 -18.39 20.45 9.12
CA ALA A 102 -19.20 20.18 7.94
C ALA A 102 -20.63 20.68 8.20
N GLY A 103 -21.02 21.80 7.59
CA GLY A 103 -22.28 22.48 7.90
C GLY A 103 -22.41 22.79 9.40
N LYS A 104 -23.42 22.22 10.07
CA LYS A 104 -23.67 22.38 11.52
C LYS A 104 -22.88 21.41 12.40
N SER A 105 -22.24 20.41 11.81
CA SER A 105 -21.47 19.41 12.54
C SER A 105 -20.06 19.91 12.83
N ARG A 106 -19.59 19.70 14.06
CA ARG A 106 -18.24 20.06 14.51
C ARG A 106 -17.67 18.94 15.36
N PHE A 107 -16.50 18.43 14.95
CA PHE A 107 -15.76 17.39 15.65
C PHE A 107 -14.38 17.92 16.04
N GLN A 108 -13.92 17.57 17.24
CA GLN A 108 -12.57 17.88 17.69
C GLN A 108 -11.81 16.59 17.97
N LEU A 109 -10.62 16.47 17.38
CA LEU A 109 -9.74 15.32 17.55
C LEU A 109 -8.41 15.81 18.12
N GLN A 110 -7.86 15.07 19.08
CA GLN A 110 -6.51 15.32 19.57
C GLN A 110 -5.50 14.94 18.49
N THR A 111 -4.43 15.73 18.36
CA THR A 111 -3.30 15.44 17.48
C THR A 111 -2.08 15.02 18.28
N LEU A 112 -1.20 14.22 17.68
CA LEU A 112 0.17 14.01 18.18
C LEU A 112 1.17 14.68 17.24
N PRO A 113 2.36 15.09 17.74
CA PRO A 113 3.38 15.74 16.92
C PRO A 113 3.80 14.87 15.73
N ALA A 114 3.92 15.47 14.55
CA ALA A 114 4.37 14.76 13.35
C ALA A 114 5.84 14.35 13.41
N ALA A 115 6.66 15.03 14.22
CA ALA A 115 8.07 14.69 14.42
C ALA A 115 8.26 13.30 15.06
N ASP A 116 7.26 12.85 15.82
CA ASP A 116 7.28 11.53 16.49
C ASP A 116 6.76 10.41 15.57
N TYR A 117 6.18 10.76 14.41
CA TYR A 117 5.59 9.79 13.50
C TYR A 117 6.69 9.07 12.71
N PRO A 118 6.78 7.73 12.78
CA PRO A 118 7.81 7.00 12.07
C PRO A 118 7.61 7.09 10.55
N ARG A 119 8.71 7.09 9.81
CA ARG A 119 8.70 7.16 8.35
C ARG A 119 9.66 6.14 7.77
N LEU A 120 9.22 5.48 6.71
CA LEU A 120 10.10 4.74 5.82
C LEU A 120 10.59 5.69 4.75
N ALA A 121 11.90 5.86 4.67
CA ALA A 121 12.53 6.54 3.54
C ALA A 121 12.42 5.62 2.30
N PRO A 122 12.16 6.19 1.11
CA PRO A 122 12.41 5.49 -0.13
C PRO A 122 13.87 5.03 -0.17
N PRO A 123 14.15 3.83 -0.67
CA PRO A 123 15.52 3.35 -0.77
C PRO A 123 16.30 4.16 -1.81
N GLU A 124 17.58 4.41 -1.51
CA GLU A 124 18.54 5.06 -2.41
C GLU A 124 19.56 4.03 -2.92
N GLY A 125 20.11 4.27 -4.11
CA GLY A 125 21.15 3.44 -4.71
C GLY A 125 20.70 2.64 -5.93
N GLU A 126 21.56 1.71 -6.36
CA GLU A 126 21.31 0.87 -7.53
C GLU A 126 20.30 -0.24 -7.22
N GLY A 127 19.43 -0.50 -8.18
CA GLY A 127 18.43 -1.55 -8.08
C GLY A 127 17.68 -1.74 -9.39
N ILE A 128 16.57 -2.46 -9.33
CA ILE A 128 15.74 -2.73 -10.51
C ILE A 128 14.56 -1.77 -10.52
N HIS A 129 14.34 -1.18 -11.69
CA HIS A 129 13.19 -0.32 -11.97
C HIS A 129 12.47 -0.86 -13.20
N PHE A 130 11.18 -1.16 -13.06
CA PHE A 130 10.36 -1.62 -14.18
C PHE A 130 8.95 -1.03 -14.10
N THR A 131 8.29 -0.99 -15.25
CA THR A 131 6.91 -0.52 -15.37
C THR A 131 6.03 -1.62 -15.94
N THR A 132 4.81 -1.74 -15.41
CA THR A 132 3.74 -2.60 -15.93
C THR A 132 2.42 -1.87 -15.81
N THR A 133 1.30 -2.48 -16.22
CA THR A 133 -0.02 -1.89 -15.99
C THR A 133 -0.61 -2.33 -14.66
N GLN A 134 -1.41 -1.46 -14.04
CA GLN A 134 -2.13 -1.80 -12.80
C GLN A 134 -2.99 -3.06 -12.98
N ARG A 135 -3.73 -3.15 -14.10
CA ARG A 135 -4.53 -4.33 -14.46
C ARG A 135 -3.71 -5.61 -14.51
N ALA A 136 -2.57 -5.60 -15.21
CA ALA A 136 -1.75 -6.80 -15.37
C ALA A 136 -1.21 -7.31 -14.03
N PHE A 137 -0.65 -6.40 -13.23
CA PHE A 137 -0.11 -6.75 -11.91
C PHE A 137 -1.22 -7.23 -10.96
N LYS A 138 -2.37 -6.53 -10.91
CA LYS A 138 -3.53 -6.91 -10.08
C LYS A 138 -4.06 -8.29 -10.44
N LYS A 139 -4.20 -8.58 -11.75
CA LYS A 139 -4.64 -9.88 -12.25
C LYS A 139 -3.67 -10.98 -11.81
N GLN A 140 -2.37 -10.75 -11.92
CA GLN A 140 -1.35 -11.72 -11.53
C GLN A 140 -1.37 -11.98 -10.01
N LEU A 141 -1.49 -10.95 -9.18
CA LEU A 141 -1.69 -11.11 -7.73
C LEU A 141 -2.90 -11.99 -7.42
N ALA A 142 -4.04 -11.72 -8.07
CA ALA A 142 -5.27 -12.48 -7.86
C ALA A 142 -5.14 -13.97 -8.20
N LEU A 143 -4.28 -14.33 -9.16
CA LEU A 143 -4.03 -15.72 -9.54
C LEU A 143 -3.22 -16.51 -8.51
N VAL A 144 -2.46 -15.84 -7.63
CA VAL A 144 -1.49 -16.53 -6.77
C VAL A 144 -1.68 -16.28 -5.27
N GLN A 145 -2.18 -15.12 -4.86
CA GLN A 145 -2.16 -14.69 -3.44
C GLN A 145 -2.87 -15.65 -2.47
N TYR A 146 -3.85 -16.42 -2.95
CA TYR A 146 -4.62 -17.36 -2.13
C TYR A 146 -3.77 -18.53 -1.61
N ALA A 147 -2.63 -18.81 -2.25
CA ALA A 147 -1.73 -19.90 -1.90
C ALA A 147 -0.65 -19.49 -0.88
N MET A 148 -0.58 -18.22 -0.45
CA MET A 148 0.32 -17.81 0.64
C MET A 148 -0.09 -18.49 1.95
N ALA A 149 0.89 -18.94 2.72
CA ALA A 149 0.66 -19.50 4.04
C ALA A 149 0.03 -18.47 5.01
N GLN A 150 -0.55 -18.98 6.09
CA GLN A 150 -1.14 -18.17 7.16
C GLN A 150 -0.47 -18.52 8.48
N GLN A 151 0.29 -17.58 9.03
CA GLN A 151 0.97 -17.74 10.32
C GLN A 151 1.88 -18.99 10.39
N ASP A 152 2.49 -19.35 9.26
CA ASP A 152 3.47 -20.45 9.21
C ASP A 152 4.78 -20.03 9.88
N ILE A 153 5.41 -20.97 10.58
CA ILE A 153 6.73 -20.79 11.22
C ILE A 153 7.82 -20.44 10.19
N ARG A 154 7.68 -20.93 8.96
CA ARG A 154 8.51 -20.57 7.81
C ARG A 154 7.98 -19.26 7.27
N TYR A 155 8.37 -18.18 7.92
CA TYR A 155 7.82 -16.85 7.67
C TYR A 155 7.92 -16.37 6.21
N TYR A 156 8.90 -16.87 5.43
CA TYR A 156 9.01 -16.62 3.99
C TYR A 156 7.86 -17.20 3.14
N LEU A 157 7.11 -18.19 3.64
CA LEU A 157 5.90 -18.72 3.00
C LEU A 157 4.65 -17.88 3.27
N ASN A 158 4.69 -17.03 4.30
CA ASN A 158 3.58 -16.11 4.58
C ASN A 158 3.53 -14.96 3.56
N GLY A 159 4.57 -14.78 2.74
CA GLY A 159 4.66 -13.79 1.68
C GLY A 159 4.49 -14.37 0.28
N LEU A 160 4.64 -13.49 -0.72
CA LEU A 160 4.60 -13.81 -2.14
C LEU A 160 5.99 -13.60 -2.75
N LEU A 161 6.52 -14.61 -3.41
CA LEU A 161 7.75 -14.48 -4.19
C LEU A 161 7.45 -13.73 -5.49
N LEU A 162 8.18 -12.66 -5.74
CA LEU A 162 8.20 -11.90 -6.98
C LEU A 162 9.58 -12.07 -7.62
N VAL A 163 9.61 -12.57 -8.86
CA VAL A 163 10.83 -12.80 -9.63
C VAL A 163 10.79 -11.96 -10.91
N VAL A 164 11.78 -11.10 -11.08
CA VAL A 164 12.02 -10.36 -12.33
C VAL A 164 13.23 -10.98 -12.99
N ALA A 165 13.11 -11.49 -14.22
CA ALA A 165 14.25 -12.04 -14.96
C ALA A 165 13.97 -12.01 -16.47
N GLY A 166 14.91 -11.47 -17.24
CA GLY A 166 14.75 -11.22 -18.67
C GLY A 166 13.60 -10.26 -18.92
N ASP A 167 12.68 -10.69 -19.77
CA ASP A 167 11.45 -9.98 -20.15
C ASP A 167 10.22 -10.50 -19.37
N THR A 168 10.40 -11.10 -18.20
CA THR A 168 9.32 -11.82 -17.50
C THR A 168 9.23 -11.44 -16.02
N LEU A 169 8.01 -11.13 -15.58
CA LEU A 169 7.60 -11.03 -14.17
C LEU A 169 6.91 -12.33 -13.74
N ARG A 170 7.41 -12.99 -12.71
CA ARG A 170 6.78 -14.18 -12.12
C ARG A 170 6.35 -13.87 -10.69
N MET A 171 5.20 -14.39 -10.32
CA MET A 171 4.68 -14.35 -8.96
C MET A 171 4.39 -15.77 -8.50
N VAL A 172 4.84 -16.11 -7.30
CA VAL A 172 4.70 -17.45 -6.74
C VAL A 172 4.27 -17.37 -5.29
N ALA A 173 3.30 -18.19 -4.91
CA ALA A 173 2.89 -18.35 -3.52
C ALA A 173 2.65 -19.83 -3.22
N THR A 174 3.01 -20.26 -2.01
CA THR A 174 2.84 -21.64 -1.56
C THR A 174 2.72 -21.69 -0.04
N ASP A 175 1.90 -22.62 0.45
CA ASP A 175 1.75 -22.98 1.86
C ASP A 175 2.47 -24.31 2.19
N GLY A 176 3.21 -24.87 1.22
CA GLY A 176 3.83 -26.17 1.29
C GLY A 176 2.91 -27.35 0.95
N HIS A 177 1.60 -27.13 0.85
CA HIS A 177 0.62 -28.14 0.41
C HIS A 177 0.17 -27.92 -1.03
N ARG A 178 0.08 -26.66 -1.45
CA ARG A 178 -0.25 -26.23 -2.82
C ARG A 178 0.67 -25.10 -3.25
N LEU A 179 0.80 -24.92 -4.55
CA LEU A 179 1.57 -23.84 -5.15
C LEU A 179 0.75 -23.17 -6.25
N ALA A 180 0.75 -21.84 -6.25
CA ALA A 180 0.22 -21.05 -7.34
C ALA A 180 1.37 -20.27 -8.00
N TYR A 181 1.38 -20.28 -9.32
CA TYR A 181 2.38 -19.64 -10.16
C TYR A 181 1.66 -18.87 -11.25
N ALA A 182 2.09 -17.64 -11.50
CA ALA A 182 1.67 -16.86 -12.65
C ALA A 182 2.85 -16.07 -13.20
N ALA A 183 2.92 -15.96 -14.52
CA ALA A 183 3.91 -15.17 -15.23
C ALA A 183 3.24 -14.19 -16.19
N SER A 184 3.87 -13.03 -16.37
CA SER A 184 3.49 -12.04 -17.37
C SER A 184 4.73 -11.50 -18.06
N PRO A 185 4.62 -11.06 -19.33
CA PRO A 185 5.71 -10.35 -19.98
C PRO A 185 5.98 -9.01 -19.27
N LEU A 186 7.21 -8.54 -19.38
CA LEU A 186 7.73 -7.23 -19.02
C LEU A 186 8.47 -6.66 -20.22
N VAL A 187 8.45 -5.33 -20.35
CA VAL A 187 9.26 -4.64 -21.35
C VAL A 187 10.65 -4.40 -20.76
N GLY A 188 11.68 -4.97 -21.39
CA GLY A 188 13.08 -4.82 -20.98
C GLY A 188 13.80 -6.17 -20.86
N ASP A 189 15.07 -6.11 -20.48
CA ASP A 189 15.90 -7.27 -20.18
C ASP A 189 16.54 -7.06 -18.81
N TYR A 190 16.05 -7.79 -17.80
CA TYR A 190 16.38 -7.60 -16.41
C TYR A 190 17.24 -8.76 -15.87
N ALA A 191 18.28 -8.43 -15.11
CA ALA A 191 18.98 -9.44 -14.33
C ALA A 191 18.03 -10.12 -13.34
N ARG A 192 18.21 -11.42 -13.12
CA ARG A 192 17.34 -12.19 -12.22
C ARG A 192 17.39 -11.63 -10.79
N THR A 193 16.23 -11.21 -10.29
CA THR A 193 16.04 -10.74 -8.92
C THR A 193 14.80 -11.39 -8.32
N ASP A 194 15.00 -12.02 -7.17
CA ASP A 194 13.99 -12.78 -6.44
C ASP A 194 13.76 -12.07 -5.10
N VAL A 195 12.55 -11.58 -4.85
CA VAL A 195 12.18 -10.89 -3.60
C VAL A 195 10.88 -11.42 -3.03
N ILE A 196 10.72 -11.36 -1.71
CA ILE A 196 9.52 -11.87 -1.03
C ILE A 196 8.73 -10.68 -0.46
N LEU A 197 7.55 -10.45 -1.01
CA LEU A 197 6.62 -9.43 -0.53
C LEU A 197 5.89 -9.92 0.72
N PRO A 198 5.81 -9.10 1.79
CA PRO A 198 4.93 -9.40 2.91
C PRO A 198 3.46 -9.53 2.50
N ARG A 199 2.71 -10.37 3.21
CA ARG A 199 1.27 -10.58 2.96
C ARG A 199 0.49 -9.27 2.93
N LYS A 200 0.76 -8.37 3.87
CA LYS A 200 0.09 -7.07 3.97
C LYS A 200 0.28 -6.25 2.70
N THR A 201 1.51 -6.18 2.19
CA THR A 201 1.86 -5.52 0.93
C THR A 201 1.07 -6.08 -0.24
N VAL A 202 1.00 -7.40 -0.35
CA VAL A 202 0.22 -8.09 -1.40
C VAL A 202 -1.27 -7.73 -1.32
N VAL A 203 -1.86 -7.78 -0.12
CA VAL A 203 -3.28 -7.47 0.10
C VAL A 203 -3.58 -6.00 -0.20
N GLU A 204 -2.69 -5.09 0.19
CA GLU A 204 -2.83 -3.66 -0.07
C GLU A 204 -2.76 -3.33 -1.56
N LEU A 205 -1.80 -3.91 -2.29
CA LEU A 205 -1.72 -3.77 -3.74
C LEU A 205 -2.96 -4.32 -4.44
N ALA A 206 -3.43 -5.51 -4.04
CA ALA A 206 -4.64 -6.11 -4.61
C ALA A 206 -5.90 -5.24 -4.40
N ARG A 207 -5.96 -4.53 -3.27
CA ARG A 207 -7.06 -3.61 -2.93
C ARG A 207 -6.96 -2.28 -3.69
N GLN A 208 -5.76 -1.73 -3.84
CA GLN A 208 -5.56 -0.35 -4.32
C GLN A 208 -5.36 -0.23 -5.83
N LEU A 209 -4.80 -1.24 -6.49
CA LEU A 209 -4.61 -1.21 -7.94
C LEU A 209 -5.97 -1.18 -8.66
N ALA A 210 -6.11 -0.32 -9.66
CA ALA A 210 -7.29 -0.24 -10.50
C ALA A 210 -7.30 -1.34 -11.58
N ASP A 211 -8.46 -1.58 -12.18
CA ASP A 211 -8.58 -2.38 -13.40
C ASP A 211 -8.37 -1.51 -14.65
N SER A 212 -7.24 -0.80 -14.68
CA SER A 212 -6.86 0.11 -15.77
C SER A 212 -5.49 -0.25 -16.34
N ASP A 213 -5.25 0.20 -17.58
CA ASP A 213 -3.95 0.06 -18.23
C ASP A 213 -2.97 1.19 -17.86
N ASP A 214 -3.31 2.00 -16.84
CA ASP A 214 -2.43 3.03 -16.29
C ASP A 214 -1.16 2.38 -15.71
N ALA A 215 -0.07 3.14 -15.74
CA ALA A 215 1.24 2.69 -15.30
C ALA A 215 1.25 2.37 -13.79
N LEU A 216 1.93 1.27 -13.47
CA LEU A 216 2.45 0.91 -12.17
C LEU A 216 3.98 0.88 -12.29
N GLU A 217 4.65 1.77 -11.58
CA GLU A 217 6.10 1.80 -11.48
C GLU A 217 6.53 0.99 -10.26
N VAL A 218 7.52 0.11 -10.44
CA VAL A 218 8.06 -0.74 -9.38
C VAL A 218 9.57 -0.51 -9.28
N THR A 219 10.05 -0.26 -8.07
CA THR A 219 11.46 -0.07 -7.77
C THR A 219 11.88 -1.01 -6.65
N ILE A 220 12.91 -1.81 -6.87
CA ILE A 220 13.48 -2.74 -5.88
C ILE A 220 14.92 -2.33 -5.64
N VAL A 221 15.23 -1.92 -4.41
CA VAL A 221 16.57 -1.49 -4.01
C VAL A 221 16.81 -2.00 -2.58
N GLY A 222 17.91 -2.75 -2.40
CA GLY A 222 18.25 -3.35 -1.11
C GLY A 222 17.13 -4.26 -0.58
N ASN A 223 16.72 -4.04 0.67
CA ASN A 223 15.63 -4.79 1.32
C ASN A 223 14.26 -4.10 1.23
N GLN A 224 14.09 -3.17 0.29
CA GLN A 224 12.84 -2.43 0.11
C GLN A 224 12.34 -2.53 -1.33
N ILE A 225 11.03 -2.43 -1.45
CA ILE A 225 10.33 -2.29 -2.71
C ILE A 225 9.36 -1.11 -2.62
N VAL A 226 9.29 -0.34 -3.70
CA VAL A 226 8.41 0.82 -3.84
C VAL A 226 7.52 0.62 -5.05
N PHE A 227 6.22 0.87 -4.86
CA PHE A 227 5.21 0.87 -5.89
C PHE A 227 4.64 2.28 -6.03
N ARG A 228 4.58 2.82 -7.25
CA ARG A 228 3.97 4.12 -7.53
C ARG A 228 2.91 3.98 -8.62
N PHE A 229 1.71 4.48 -8.34
CA PHE A 229 0.57 4.45 -9.25
C PHE A 229 -0.43 5.53 -8.88
N GLY A 230 -0.91 6.30 -9.87
CA GLY A 230 -1.76 7.46 -9.61
C GLY A 230 -1.11 8.44 -8.62
N HIS A 231 -1.80 8.70 -7.49
CA HIS A 231 -1.29 9.54 -6.41
C HIS A 231 -0.73 8.76 -5.21
N ILE A 232 -0.55 7.44 -5.36
CA ILE A 232 -0.15 6.54 -4.29
C ILE A 232 1.32 6.16 -4.44
N GLU A 233 2.04 6.21 -3.32
CA GLU A 233 3.34 5.58 -3.14
C GLU A 233 3.24 4.58 -1.98
N LEU A 234 3.55 3.31 -2.26
CA LEU A 234 3.60 2.25 -1.27
C LEU A 234 5.04 1.76 -1.14
N ILE A 235 5.61 1.89 0.05
CA ILE A 235 6.95 1.39 0.39
C ILE A 235 6.79 0.19 1.32
N SER A 236 7.47 -0.91 1.02
CA SER A 236 7.47 -2.12 1.85
C SER A 236 8.89 -2.60 2.08
N LYS A 237 9.20 -3.00 3.31
CA LYS A 237 10.31 -3.93 3.56
C LYS A 237 10.02 -5.28 2.90
N LEU A 238 11.06 -5.98 2.52
CA LEU A 238 11.01 -7.34 1.99
C LEU A 238 11.18 -8.35 3.12
N ILE A 239 10.66 -9.56 2.94
CA ILE A 239 10.92 -10.66 3.87
C ILE A 239 12.29 -11.26 3.58
N ASP A 240 13.18 -11.26 4.57
CA ASP A 240 14.50 -11.89 4.47
C ASP A 240 14.40 -13.41 4.52
N GLY A 241 14.53 -14.11 3.40
CA GLY A 241 14.54 -15.56 3.42
C GLY A 241 14.74 -16.17 2.05
N LYS A 242 15.07 -17.46 2.04
CA LYS A 242 15.16 -18.22 0.79
C LYS A 242 13.82 -18.89 0.52
N PHE A 243 13.11 -18.40 -0.49
CA PHE A 243 11.89 -19.06 -0.97
C PHE A 243 12.24 -20.46 -1.54
N PRO A 244 11.38 -21.48 -1.37
CA PRO A 244 11.63 -22.80 -1.94
C PRO A 244 11.81 -22.75 -3.46
N ASP A 245 12.61 -23.68 -3.98
CA ASP A 245 12.75 -23.89 -5.42
C ASP A 245 11.43 -24.43 -5.98
N TYR A 246 10.60 -23.53 -6.48
CA TYR A 246 9.25 -23.82 -6.96
C TYR A 246 9.25 -24.58 -8.30
N GLU A 247 10.31 -24.47 -9.10
CA GLU A 247 10.38 -25.14 -10.40
C GLU A 247 10.46 -26.66 -10.21
N ARG A 248 11.14 -27.10 -9.15
CA ARG A 248 11.28 -28.52 -8.80
C ARG A 248 9.99 -29.21 -8.37
N VAL A 249 8.99 -28.45 -7.93
CA VAL A 249 7.70 -29.01 -7.49
C VAL A 249 6.62 -29.00 -8.58
N ILE A 250 6.89 -28.40 -9.73
CA ILE A 250 5.99 -28.42 -10.89
C ILE A 250 6.25 -29.71 -11.68
N PRO A 251 5.32 -30.69 -11.70
CA PRO A 251 5.53 -31.95 -12.40
C PRO A 251 5.77 -31.74 -13.90
N GLN A 252 6.82 -32.35 -14.42
CA GLN A 252 7.15 -32.31 -15.85
C GLN A 252 6.66 -33.58 -16.56
N GLY A 253 6.07 -33.43 -17.74
CA GLY A 253 5.75 -34.57 -18.61
C GLY A 253 4.73 -35.58 -18.06
N HIS A 254 3.74 -35.12 -17.30
CA HIS A 254 2.73 -36.03 -16.74
C HIS A 254 1.90 -36.69 -17.88
N PRO A 255 1.87 -38.04 -17.98
CA PRO A 255 1.31 -38.72 -19.16
C PRO A 255 -0.23 -38.73 -19.19
N LYS A 256 -0.88 -38.40 -18.06
CA LYS A 256 -2.34 -38.39 -17.93
C LYS A 256 -2.85 -36.95 -17.87
N LEU A 257 -3.75 -36.61 -18.78
CA LEU A 257 -4.44 -35.32 -18.85
C LEU A 257 -5.95 -35.55 -18.72
N VAL A 258 -6.58 -34.87 -17.76
CA VAL A 258 -8.04 -34.86 -17.60
C VAL A 258 -8.56 -33.47 -17.96
N LYS A 259 -9.56 -33.39 -18.85
CA LYS A 259 -10.22 -32.14 -19.24
C LYS A 259 -11.67 -32.15 -18.76
N ALA A 260 -12.08 -31.10 -18.08
CA ALA A 260 -13.45 -30.89 -17.62
C ALA A 260 -13.81 -29.39 -17.75
N SER A 261 -15.10 -29.07 -17.84
CA SER A 261 -15.57 -27.68 -17.73
C SER A 261 -15.28 -27.13 -16.33
N ARG A 262 -14.86 -25.87 -16.26
CA ARG A 262 -14.58 -25.17 -14.99
C ARG A 262 -15.85 -24.91 -14.19
#